data_AF-A0A316SC40-F1
#
_entry.id   AF-A0A316SC40-F1
#
_cell.length_a   1.000
_cell.length_b   1.000
_cell.length_c   1.000
_cell.angle_alpha   90.00
_cell.angle_beta   90.00
_cell.angle_gamma   90.00
#
_symmetry.space_group_name_H-M   'P 1'
#
loop_
_entity.id
_entity.type
_entity.pdbx_description
1 polymer ?
#
loop_
_entity_poly.entity_id
_entity_poly.type
_entity_poly.pdbx_seq_one_letter_code
_entity_poly.pdbx_strand_id
1 'polypeptide(L)'
;MPTFQSSPLNPAISWLFLGYFLVLFAERVQSLARICRTSFAALYRTGFDGFVDTLTVLSLVATVLLLAFGCKGYWQSLVNPAVIPDYSMLTVTAGVMLVSGMMHTEYTVAPVQFVSYGMLIIAMVLRTVQTAAGADHPGMFWYSLAFLTVFSMAIPVMYRAEIAHATLFHVIEAIVALALVACFTWMLRDLFLGQGHDLLRWVPMLIAAVGDAVILAMRWKENVNTFVLLFAILSVVVFAVGKVLFAAQLL
;
A
#
# COMPACT_ATOMS: atom_id res chain seq x y z
N MET A 1 2.74 28.78 2.85
CA MET A 1 2.15 27.62 2.14
C MET A 1 3.03 27.37 0.94
N PRO A 2 3.60 26.17 0.72
CA PRO A 2 4.26 25.88 -0.54
C PRO A 2 3.17 25.93 -1.61
N THR A 3 3.28 26.90 -2.51
CA THR A 3 2.46 26.96 -3.71
C THR A 3 2.75 25.71 -4.52
N PHE A 4 1.81 24.76 -4.55
CA PHE A 4 1.84 23.65 -5.49
C PHE A 4 1.76 24.25 -6.89
N GLN A 5 2.90 24.58 -7.47
CA GLN A 5 2.97 25.04 -8.85
C GLN A 5 2.40 23.92 -9.73
N SER A 6 1.51 24.29 -10.64
CA SER A 6 1.01 23.43 -11.71
C SER A 6 2.20 22.87 -12.48
N SER A 7 2.56 21.63 -12.16
CA SER A 7 3.68 20.92 -12.78
C SER A 7 3.13 20.05 -13.90
N PRO A 8 3.81 19.97 -15.06
CA PRO A 8 3.40 19.08 -16.16
C PRO A 8 3.33 17.60 -15.75
N LEU A 9 3.87 17.25 -14.57
CA LEU A 9 3.83 15.91 -14.00
C LEU A 9 2.49 15.56 -13.30
N ASN A 10 1.62 16.54 -13.01
CA ASN A 10 0.35 16.29 -12.30
C ASN A 10 -0.59 15.34 -13.06
N PRO A 11 -0.79 15.48 -14.39
CA PRO A 11 -1.54 14.51 -15.17
C PRO A 11 -0.88 13.13 -15.17
N ALA A 12 0.46 13.07 -15.30
CA ALA A 12 1.19 11.79 -15.29
C ALA A 12 0.98 11.04 -13.97
N ILE A 13 1.09 11.74 -12.83
CA ILE A 13 0.78 11.18 -11.49
C ILE A 13 -0.67 10.68 -11.43
N SER A 14 -1.62 11.47 -11.93
CA SER A 14 -3.04 11.10 -11.93
C SER A 14 -3.31 9.85 -12.77
N TRP A 15 -2.67 9.73 -13.94
CA TRP A 15 -2.74 8.53 -14.79
C TRP A 15 -2.14 7.30 -14.14
N LEU A 16 -1.04 7.45 -13.38
CA LEU A 16 -0.44 6.34 -12.64
C LEU A 16 -1.34 5.85 -11.50
N PHE A 17 -2.01 6.76 -10.79
CA PHE A 17 -3.07 6.38 -9.84
C PHE A 17 -4.21 5.64 -10.55
N LEU A 18 -4.66 6.13 -11.72
CA LEU A 18 -5.72 5.46 -12.47
C LEU A 18 -5.29 4.06 -12.89
N GLY A 19 -4.07 3.90 -13.37
CA GLY A 19 -3.49 2.61 -13.68
C GLY A 19 -3.47 1.69 -12.47
N TYR A 20 -2.97 2.18 -11.31
CA TYR A 20 -2.99 1.44 -10.05
C TYR A 20 -4.40 0.92 -9.72
N PHE A 21 -5.39 1.80 -9.74
CA PHE A 21 -6.78 1.45 -9.46
C PHE A 21 -7.33 0.45 -10.48
N LEU A 22 -7.21 0.71 -11.77
CA LEU A 22 -7.80 -0.14 -12.81
C LEU A 22 -7.20 -1.54 -12.83
N VAL A 23 -5.88 -1.65 -12.76
CA VAL A 23 -5.21 -2.97 -12.83
C VAL A 23 -5.53 -3.79 -11.60
N LEU A 24 -5.43 -3.21 -10.40
CA LEU A 24 -5.75 -3.95 -9.18
C LEU A 24 -7.24 -4.27 -9.11
N PHE A 25 -8.12 -3.32 -9.44
CA PHE A 25 -9.57 -3.53 -9.42
C PHE A 25 -10.00 -4.62 -10.39
N ALA A 26 -9.52 -4.58 -11.63
CA ALA A 26 -9.83 -5.59 -12.64
C ALA A 26 -9.38 -6.99 -12.20
N GLU A 27 -8.18 -7.10 -11.62
CA GLU A 27 -7.64 -8.36 -11.14
C GLU A 27 -8.44 -8.91 -9.94
N ARG A 28 -8.80 -8.06 -8.96
CA ARG A 28 -9.67 -8.44 -7.83
C ARG A 28 -11.07 -8.87 -8.29
N VAL A 29 -11.70 -8.10 -9.18
CA VAL A 29 -13.01 -8.45 -9.76
C VAL A 29 -12.93 -9.75 -10.55
N GLN A 30 -11.88 -9.96 -11.35
CA GLN A 30 -11.67 -11.20 -12.07
C GLN A 30 -11.56 -12.38 -11.11
N SER A 31 -10.82 -12.25 -10.00
CA SER A 31 -10.71 -13.33 -9.03
C SER A 31 -12.07 -13.68 -8.43
N LEU A 32 -12.81 -12.69 -7.93
CA LEU A 32 -14.13 -12.91 -7.33
C LEU A 32 -15.13 -13.49 -8.34
N ALA A 33 -15.13 -12.99 -9.58
CA ALA A 33 -16.00 -13.48 -10.64
C ALA A 33 -15.75 -14.97 -10.97
N ARG A 34 -14.48 -15.43 -10.90
CA ARG A 34 -14.16 -16.86 -11.10
C ARG A 34 -14.68 -17.72 -9.96
N ILE A 35 -14.60 -17.25 -8.71
CA ILE A 35 -15.19 -17.96 -7.55
C ILE A 35 -16.70 -18.10 -7.73
N CYS A 36 -17.38 -16.99 -8.05
CA CYS A 36 -18.83 -16.96 -8.27
C CYS A 36 -19.29 -17.83 -9.45
N ARG A 37 -18.47 -17.98 -10.50
CA ARG A 37 -18.77 -18.87 -11.64
C ARG A 37 -18.85 -20.33 -11.23
N THR A 38 -18.08 -20.74 -10.22
CA THR A 38 -18.16 -22.10 -9.68
C THR A 38 -19.41 -22.26 -8.82
N SER A 39 -19.62 -21.37 -7.85
CA SER A 39 -20.86 -21.25 -7.07
C SER A 39 -20.77 -20.03 -6.15
N PHE A 40 -21.90 -19.38 -5.84
CA PHE A 40 -21.91 -18.31 -4.83
C PHE A 40 -21.55 -18.84 -3.43
N ALA A 41 -21.86 -20.11 -3.14
CA ALA A 41 -21.47 -20.74 -1.89
C ALA A 41 -19.94 -20.91 -1.77
N ALA A 42 -19.19 -20.87 -2.89
CA ALA A 42 -17.74 -21.00 -2.88
C ALA A 42 -17.06 -19.79 -2.21
N LEU A 43 -17.68 -18.61 -2.24
CA LEU A 43 -17.19 -17.40 -1.53
C LEU A 43 -17.09 -17.60 -0.02
N TYR A 44 -17.94 -18.47 0.54
CA TYR A 44 -18.03 -18.73 1.98
C TYR A 44 -17.77 -20.19 2.30
N ARG A 45 -16.95 -20.86 1.49
CA ARG A 45 -16.61 -22.28 1.67
C ARG A 45 -15.99 -22.54 3.04
N THR A 46 -15.17 -21.61 3.52
CA THR A 46 -14.59 -21.62 4.87
C THR A 46 -14.75 -20.25 5.51
N GLY A 47 -14.58 -20.16 6.83
CA GLY A 47 -14.57 -18.87 7.53
C GLY A 47 -13.47 -17.92 7.05
N PHE A 48 -12.31 -18.47 6.64
CA PHE A 48 -11.22 -17.69 6.04
C PHE A 48 -11.62 -17.13 4.68
N ASP A 49 -12.19 -17.98 3.80
CA ASP A 49 -12.63 -17.55 2.46
C ASP A 49 -13.67 -16.44 2.56
N GLY A 50 -14.68 -16.64 3.42
CA GLY A 50 -15.71 -15.66 3.66
C GLY A 50 -15.15 -14.31 4.14
N PHE A 51 -14.15 -14.33 5.02
CA PHE A 51 -13.49 -13.11 5.50
C PHE A 51 -12.74 -12.37 4.37
N VAL A 52 -11.86 -13.08 3.66
CA VAL A 52 -11.02 -12.52 2.59
C VAL A 52 -11.89 -11.98 1.44
N ASP A 53 -12.88 -12.75 1.01
CA ASP A 53 -13.77 -12.36 -0.09
C ASP A 53 -14.69 -11.19 0.30
N THR A 54 -15.25 -11.20 1.53
CA THR A 54 -16.07 -10.08 2.02
C THR A 54 -15.27 -8.78 2.08
N LEU A 55 -14.07 -8.84 2.68
CA LEU A 55 -13.23 -7.66 2.83
C LEU A 55 -12.76 -7.13 1.46
N THR A 56 -12.48 -8.02 0.52
CA THR A 56 -12.18 -7.68 -0.88
C THR A 56 -13.36 -6.93 -1.51
N VAL A 57 -14.58 -7.47 -1.43
CA VAL A 57 -15.77 -6.79 -1.97
C VAL A 57 -16.00 -5.42 -1.34
N LEU A 58 -15.91 -5.32 -0.01
CA LEU A 58 -16.08 -4.05 0.70
C LEU A 58 -15.03 -3.02 0.28
N SER A 59 -13.77 -3.42 0.14
CA SER A 59 -12.67 -2.57 -0.34
C SER A 59 -12.92 -2.06 -1.76
N LEU A 60 -13.39 -2.92 -2.68
CA LEU A 60 -13.72 -2.54 -4.05
C LEU A 60 -14.87 -1.53 -4.11
N VAL A 61 -15.97 -1.80 -3.37
CA VAL A 61 -17.12 -0.88 -3.31
C VAL A 61 -16.72 0.47 -2.72
N ALA A 62 -15.99 0.46 -1.60
CA ALA A 62 -15.50 1.68 -0.97
C ALA A 62 -14.59 2.48 -1.90
N THR A 63 -13.70 1.81 -2.65
CA THR A 63 -12.83 2.47 -3.64
C THR A 63 -13.63 3.18 -4.71
N VAL A 64 -14.66 2.53 -5.29
CA VAL A 64 -15.53 3.16 -6.29
C VAL A 64 -16.25 4.38 -5.73
N LEU A 65 -16.82 4.28 -4.53
CA LEU A 65 -17.52 5.39 -3.88
C LEU A 65 -16.57 6.57 -3.60
N LEU A 66 -15.36 6.30 -3.11
CA LEU A 66 -14.36 7.33 -2.84
C LEU A 66 -13.85 7.98 -4.14
N LEU A 67 -13.62 7.22 -5.21
CA LEU A 67 -13.25 7.80 -6.52
C LEU A 67 -14.38 8.63 -7.14
N ALA A 68 -15.64 8.23 -6.96
CA ALA A 68 -16.79 8.94 -7.51
C ALA A 68 -17.10 10.23 -6.73
N PHE A 69 -17.00 10.21 -5.40
CA PHE A 69 -17.52 11.29 -4.54
C PHE A 69 -16.46 11.97 -3.66
N GLY A 70 -15.36 11.29 -3.34
CA GLY A 70 -14.33 11.76 -2.41
C GLY A 70 -13.15 12.47 -3.08
N CYS A 71 -12.71 11.99 -4.25
CA CYS A 71 -11.51 12.48 -4.95
C CYS A 71 -11.79 13.71 -5.80
N LYS A 72 -11.99 14.87 -5.16
CA LYS A 72 -12.26 16.14 -5.85
C LYS A 72 -11.17 16.50 -6.85
N GLY A 73 -11.56 16.93 -8.04
CA GLY A 73 -10.65 17.36 -9.11
C GLY A 73 -9.87 16.24 -9.80
N TYR A 74 -9.93 15.00 -9.32
CA TYR A 74 -9.13 13.88 -9.85
C TYR A 74 -9.43 13.56 -11.32
N TRP A 75 -10.70 13.44 -11.68
CA TRP A 75 -11.07 13.15 -13.07
C TRP A 75 -10.66 14.25 -14.04
N GLN A 76 -10.66 15.51 -13.57
CA GLN A 76 -10.22 16.66 -14.36
C GLN A 76 -8.68 16.71 -14.46
N SER A 77 -7.96 16.33 -13.40
CA SER A 77 -6.49 16.35 -13.38
C SER A 77 -5.84 15.35 -14.34
N LEU A 78 -6.58 14.33 -14.80
CA LEU A 78 -6.13 13.40 -15.84
C LEU A 78 -5.81 14.10 -17.17
N VAL A 79 -6.54 15.16 -17.50
CA VAL A 79 -6.43 15.85 -18.79
C VAL A 79 -6.03 17.32 -18.65
N ASN A 80 -6.24 17.92 -17.47
CA ASN A 80 -5.94 19.32 -17.21
C ASN A 80 -4.78 19.48 -16.22
N PRO A 81 -3.58 19.90 -16.67
CA PRO A 81 -2.41 20.11 -15.81
C PRO A 81 -2.59 21.19 -14.73
N ALA A 82 -3.53 22.12 -14.92
CA ALA A 82 -3.81 23.19 -13.97
C ALA A 82 -4.62 22.72 -12.76
N VAL A 83 -5.31 21.58 -12.87
CA VAL A 83 -6.11 21.02 -11.77
C VAL A 83 -5.23 20.12 -10.91
N ILE A 84 -5.17 20.42 -9.62
CA ILE A 84 -4.47 19.60 -8.64
C ILE A 84 -5.52 18.69 -7.99
N PRO A 85 -5.36 17.35 -8.07
CA PRO A 85 -6.26 16.43 -7.41
C PRO A 85 -6.13 16.54 -5.89
N ASP A 86 -7.21 16.21 -5.17
CA ASP A 86 -7.14 16.02 -3.73
C ASP A 86 -6.30 14.77 -3.40
N TYR A 87 -4.99 14.97 -3.27
CA TYR A 87 -4.04 13.93 -2.94
C TYR A 87 -4.29 13.29 -1.56
N SER A 88 -4.94 13.99 -0.63
CA SER A 88 -5.30 13.42 0.67
C SER A 88 -6.32 12.30 0.47
N MET A 89 -7.43 12.58 -0.21
CA MET A 89 -8.46 11.58 -0.47
C MET A 89 -7.98 10.51 -1.47
N LEU A 90 -7.16 10.89 -2.46
CA LEU A 90 -6.64 9.95 -3.45
C LEU A 90 -5.73 8.89 -2.84
N THR A 91 -4.86 9.28 -1.90
CA THR A 91 -3.99 8.33 -1.18
C THR A 91 -4.76 7.46 -0.19
N VAL A 92 -5.77 8.01 0.49
CA VAL A 92 -6.70 7.21 1.31
C VAL A 92 -7.42 6.17 0.44
N THR A 93 -7.89 6.57 -0.73
CA THR A 93 -8.55 5.66 -1.69
C THR A 93 -7.59 4.58 -2.17
N ALA A 94 -6.33 4.92 -2.42
CA ALA A 94 -5.29 3.95 -2.76
C ALA A 94 -5.04 2.94 -1.63
N GLY A 95 -5.01 3.41 -0.38
CA GLY A 95 -4.94 2.56 0.81
C GLY A 95 -6.14 1.63 0.98
N VAL A 96 -7.36 2.15 0.78
CA VAL A 96 -8.59 1.37 0.81
C VAL A 96 -8.56 0.27 -0.26
N MET A 97 -8.11 0.59 -1.48
CA MET A 97 -7.93 -0.40 -2.54
C MET A 97 -6.84 -1.43 -2.19
N LEU A 98 -5.75 -1.01 -1.53
CA LEU A 98 -4.64 -1.88 -1.12
C LEU A 98 -5.09 -2.97 -0.15
N VAL A 99 -6.12 -2.71 0.67
CA VAL A 99 -6.72 -3.74 1.54
C VAL A 99 -7.07 -4.99 0.73
N SER A 100 -7.78 -4.84 -0.40
CA SER A 100 -8.09 -5.97 -1.28
C SER A 100 -6.85 -6.62 -1.91
N GLY A 101 -5.80 -5.85 -2.14
CA GLY A 101 -4.51 -6.33 -2.64
C GLY A 101 -3.78 -7.24 -1.65
N MET A 102 -3.93 -6.99 -0.34
CA MET A 102 -3.36 -7.83 0.71
C MET A 102 -4.18 -9.08 1.02
N MET A 103 -5.39 -9.21 0.46
CA MET A 103 -6.28 -10.35 0.64
C MET A 103 -6.12 -11.34 -0.52
N HIS A 104 -5.36 -12.42 -0.36
CA HIS A 104 -5.20 -13.41 -1.43
C HIS A 104 -6.38 -14.38 -1.49
N THR A 105 -7.29 -14.09 -2.41
CA THR A 105 -8.37 -14.96 -2.87
C THR A 105 -7.84 -16.10 -3.75
N GLU A 106 -8.64 -17.14 -3.96
CA GLU A 106 -8.25 -18.39 -4.66
C GLU A 106 -7.62 -18.17 -6.05
N TYR A 107 -8.13 -17.20 -6.82
CA TYR A 107 -7.68 -16.93 -8.20
C TYR A 107 -6.85 -15.64 -8.32
N THR A 108 -6.18 -15.24 -7.24
CA THR A 108 -5.26 -14.09 -7.25
C THR A 108 -4.10 -14.30 -8.22
N VAL A 109 -3.83 -13.30 -9.05
CA VAL A 109 -2.69 -13.26 -9.97
C VAL A 109 -1.65 -12.25 -9.46
N ALA A 110 -0.77 -12.71 -8.57
CA ALA A 110 0.23 -11.85 -7.91
C ALA A 110 1.07 -10.99 -8.86
N PRO A 111 1.55 -11.47 -10.03
CA PRO A 111 2.29 -10.63 -10.98
C PRO A 111 1.52 -9.39 -11.45
N VAL A 112 0.20 -9.47 -11.61
CA VAL A 112 -0.63 -8.33 -12.04
C VAL A 112 -0.77 -7.30 -10.92
N GLN A 113 -0.83 -7.75 -9.66
CA GLN A 113 -0.79 -6.84 -8.52
C GLN A 113 0.52 -6.07 -8.43
N PHE A 114 1.67 -6.74 -8.67
CA PHE A 114 2.97 -6.07 -8.72
C PHE A 114 3.03 -4.97 -9.78
N VAL A 115 2.40 -5.15 -10.94
CA VAL A 115 2.28 -4.10 -11.96
C VAL A 115 1.50 -2.89 -11.42
N SER A 116 0.40 -3.14 -10.70
CA SER A 116 -0.35 -2.06 -10.04
C SER A 116 0.50 -1.32 -9.01
N TYR A 117 1.17 -2.02 -8.10
CA TYR A 117 2.05 -1.42 -7.10
C TYR A 117 3.21 -0.64 -7.74
N GLY A 118 3.76 -1.14 -8.85
CA GLY A 118 4.77 -0.44 -9.64
C GLY A 118 4.29 0.92 -10.14
N MET A 119 3.04 1.04 -10.59
CA MET A 119 2.48 2.33 -11.01
C MET A 119 2.37 3.31 -9.84
N LEU A 120 1.97 2.84 -8.65
CA LEU A 120 1.94 3.67 -7.45
C LEU A 120 3.36 4.13 -7.04
N ILE A 121 4.36 3.25 -7.14
CA ILE A 121 5.77 3.59 -6.88
C ILE A 121 6.26 4.67 -7.85
N ILE A 122 5.97 4.54 -9.15
CA ILE A 122 6.35 5.57 -10.13
C ILE A 122 5.65 6.90 -9.79
N ALA A 123 4.39 6.87 -9.35
CA ALA A 123 3.69 8.08 -8.91
C ALA A 123 4.37 8.74 -7.70
N MET A 124 4.81 7.93 -6.72
CA MET A 124 5.59 8.43 -5.58
C MET A 124 6.93 9.04 -6.01
N VAL A 125 7.63 8.42 -6.96
CA VAL A 125 8.88 8.95 -7.54
C VAL A 125 8.64 10.32 -8.17
N LEU A 126 7.65 10.44 -9.06
CA LEU A 126 7.34 11.71 -9.72
C LEU A 126 6.95 12.80 -8.71
N ARG A 127 6.21 12.43 -7.67
CA ARG A 127 5.84 13.38 -6.61
C ARG A 127 7.04 13.79 -5.75
N THR A 128 7.96 12.87 -5.50
CA THR A 128 9.23 13.15 -4.81
C THR A 128 10.08 14.12 -5.64
N VAL A 129 10.15 13.94 -6.96
CA VAL A 129 10.83 14.89 -7.87
C VAL A 129 10.25 16.30 -7.73
N GLN A 130 8.91 16.44 -7.69
CA GLN A 130 8.26 17.74 -7.53
C GLN A 130 8.54 18.43 -6.18
N THR A 131 8.71 17.65 -5.12
CA THR A 131 8.75 18.15 -3.74
C THR A 131 10.17 18.29 -3.20
N ALA A 132 11.11 17.48 -3.69
CA ALA A 132 12.53 17.60 -3.40
C ALA A 132 13.19 18.76 -4.17
N ALA A 133 12.66 19.13 -5.33
CA ALA A 133 13.16 20.26 -6.11
C ALA A 133 12.95 21.58 -5.35
N GLY A 134 14.01 22.10 -4.74
CA GLY A 134 13.99 23.33 -3.95
C GLY A 134 13.89 23.13 -2.43
N ALA A 135 13.99 21.90 -1.94
CA ALA A 135 14.15 21.64 -0.52
C ALA A 135 15.61 21.86 -0.07
N ASP A 136 15.82 22.28 1.17
CA ASP A 136 17.15 22.46 1.76
C ASP A 136 17.93 21.13 1.84
N HIS A 137 17.21 20.04 2.10
CA HIS A 137 17.72 18.68 2.28
C HIS A 137 17.00 17.69 1.34
N PRO A 138 17.29 17.73 0.03
CA PRO A 138 16.59 16.91 -0.96
C PRO A 138 16.86 15.42 -0.77
N GLY A 139 18.00 15.03 -0.20
CA GLY A 139 18.33 13.62 0.05
C GLY A 139 17.38 12.96 1.04
N MET A 140 16.82 13.72 2.00
CA MET A 140 15.85 13.20 2.97
C MET A 140 14.54 12.74 2.30
N PHE A 141 14.07 13.46 1.27
CA PHE A 141 12.88 13.07 0.51
C PHE A 141 13.11 11.76 -0.26
N TRP A 142 14.27 11.63 -0.92
CA TRP A 142 14.64 10.40 -1.64
C TRP A 142 14.83 9.21 -0.69
N TYR A 143 15.43 9.44 0.48
CA TYR A 143 15.58 8.40 1.49
C TYR A 143 14.22 7.97 2.06
N SER A 144 13.34 8.93 2.35
CA SER A 144 11.97 8.65 2.80
C SER A 144 11.16 7.88 1.76
N LEU A 145 11.33 8.18 0.46
CA LEU A 145 10.75 7.40 -0.64
C LEU A 145 11.28 5.95 -0.65
N ALA A 146 12.60 5.78 -0.53
CA ALA A 146 13.22 4.45 -0.49
C ALA A 146 12.71 3.64 0.71
N PHE A 147 12.69 4.25 1.90
CA PHE A 147 12.12 3.63 3.10
C PHE A 147 10.66 3.25 2.91
N LEU A 148 9.81 4.15 2.42
CA LEU A 148 8.39 3.88 2.21
C LEU A 148 8.17 2.73 1.21
N THR A 149 8.99 2.65 0.16
CA THR A 149 8.92 1.58 -0.84
C THR A 149 9.27 0.23 -0.21
N VAL A 150 10.35 0.16 0.57
CA VAL A 150 10.74 -1.07 1.29
C VAL A 150 9.69 -1.44 2.33
N PHE A 151 9.19 -0.46 3.10
CA PHE A 151 8.13 -0.66 4.09
C PHE A 151 6.85 -1.22 3.46
N SER A 152 6.45 -0.76 2.27
CA SER A 152 5.26 -1.30 1.60
C SER A 152 5.36 -2.78 1.24
N MET A 153 6.59 -3.29 1.06
CA MET A 153 6.85 -4.70 0.76
C MET A 153 6.93 -5.57 2.01
N ALA A 154 7.06 -4.96 3.20
CA ALA A 154 7.01 -5.67 4.47
C ALA A 154 5.57 -5.97 4.91
N ILE A 155 4.56 -5.32 4.32
CA ILE A 155 3.15 -5.56 4.64
C ILE A 155 2.80 -7.04 4.36
N PRO A 156 2.34 -7.80 5.36
CA PRO A 156 2.04 -9.21 5.18
C PRO A 156 0.79 -9.37 4.33
N VAL A 157 0.86 -10.33 3.41
CA VAL A 157 -0.24 -10.72 2.54
C VAL A 157 -0.94 -11.93 3.15
N MET A 158 -2.26 -11.90 3.22
CA MET A 158 -3.07 -12.95 3.83
C MET A 158 -3.14 -14.19 2.95
N TYR A 159 -2.43 -15.24 3.34
CA TYR A 159 -2.49 -16.54 2.67
C TYR A 159 -3.23 -17.55 3.51
N ARG A 160 -3.90 -18.50 2.87
CA ARG A 160 -4.40 -19.68 3.56
C ARG A 160 -3.22 -20.42 4.23
N ALA A 161 -3.41 -20.83 5.48
CA ALA A 161 -2.42 -21.53 6.27
C ALA A 161 -3.03 -22.82 6.82
N GLU A 162 -2.26 -23.90 6.83
CA GLU A 162 -2.70 -25.23 7.30
C GLU A 162 -2.07 -25.58 8.66
N ILE A 163 -1.83 -24.56 9.50
CA ILE A 163 -1.26 -24.73 10.84
C ILE A 163 -2.30 -25.21 11.86
N ALA A 164 -1.82 -25.87 12.93
CA ALA A 164 -2.65 -26.35 14.05
C ALA A 164 -3.51 -25.26 14.73
N HIS A 165 -3.14 -23.98 14.63
CA HIS A 165 -3.88 -22.83 15.16
C HIS A 165 -4.24 -21.81 14.06
N ALA A 166 -4.71 -22.30 12.91
CA ALA A 166 -4.91 -21.48 11.70
C ALA A 166 -5.81 -20.26 11.93
N THR A 167 -6.90 -20.41 12.68
CA THR A 167 -7.81 -19.29 12.97
C THR A 167 -7.13 -18.15 13.72
N LEU A 168 -6.34 -18.46 14.75
CA LEU A 168 -5.62 -17.44 15.53
C LEU A 168 -4.60 -16.72 14.66
N PHE A 169 -3.86 -17.47 13.84
CA PHE A 169 -2.90 -16.90 12.90
C PHE A 169 -3.56 -15.98 11.88
N HIS A 170 -4.67 -16.40 11.26
CA HIS A 170 -5.39 -15.56 10.30
C HIS A 170 -5.91 -14.26 10.93
N VAL A 171 -6.38 -14.31 12.18
CA VAL A 171 -6.79 -13.09 12.89
C VAL A 171 -5.61 -12.15 13.12
N ILE A 172 -4.47 -12.68 13.58
CA ILE A 172 -3.27 -11.86 13.82
C ILE A 172 -2.75 -11.27 12.50
N GLU A 173 -2.63 -12.10 11.46
CA GLU A 173 -2.16 -11.68 10.14
C GLU A 173 -3.09 -10.61 9.54
N ALA A 174 -4.42 -10.75 9.71
CA ALA A 174 -5.38 -9.73 9.28
C ALA A 174 -5.21 -8.41 10.02
N ILE A 175 -5.08 -8.44 11.35
CA ILE A 175 -4.91 -7.23 12.17
C ILE A 175 -3.62 -6.50 11.79
N VAL A 176 -2.50 -7.23 11.67
CA VAL A 176 -1.20 -6.66 11.30
C VAL A 176 -1.25 -6.10 9.88
N ALA A 177 -1.77 -6.84 8.90
CA ALA A 177 -1.89 -6.37 7.53
C ALA A 177 -2.71 -5.08 7.44
N LEU A 178 -3.88 -5.03 8.09
CA LEU A 178 -4.74 -3.84 8.11
C LEU A 178 -4.07 -2.64 8.80
N ALA A 179 -3.39 -2.87 9.93
CA ALA A 179 -2.66 -1.82 10.64
C ALA A 179 -1.51 -1.26 9.79
N LEU A 180 -0.79 -2.12 9.07
CA LEU A 180 0.31 -1.73 8.21
C LEU A 180 -0.15 -1.06 6.91
N VAL A 181 -1.28 -1.48 6.33
CA VAL A 181 -1.93 -0.74 5.23
C VAL A 181 -2.32 0.67 5.69
N ALA A 182 -2.87 0.82 6.90
CA ALA A 182 -3.19 2.14 7.45
C ALA A 182 -1.94 3.01 7.67
N CYS A 183 -0.86 2.42 8.22
CA CYS A 183 0.42 3.10 8.40
C CYS A 183 1.06 3.52 7.08
N PHE A 184 1.08 2.62 6.09
CA PHE A 184 1.55 2.92 4.74
C PHE A 184 0.73 4.05 4.12
N THR A 185 -0.60 3.98 4.20
CA THR A 185 -1.50 5.00 3.67
C THR A 185 -1.24 6.37 4.29
N TRP A 186 -0.97 6.41 5.60
CA TRP A 186 -0.62 7.64 6.30
C TRP A 186 0.70 8.24 5.78
N MET A 187 1.75 7.42 5.63
CA MET A 187 3.04 7.89 5.10
C MET A 187 2.97 8.27 3.62
N LEU A 188 2.21 7.51 2.82
CA LEU A 188 1.91 7.79 1.42
C LEU A 188 1.21 9.14 1.28
N ARG A 189 0.20 9.40 2.11
CA ARG A 189 -0.50 10.68 2.15
C ARG A 189 0.46 11.83 2.42
N ASP A 190 1.35 11.68 3.40
CA ASP A 190 2.28 12.76 3.74
C ASP A 190 3.31 12.98 2.62
N LEU A 191 3.77 11.92 1.93
CA LEU A 191 4.55 12.05 0.70
C LEU A 191 3.79 12.89 -0.35
N PHE A 192 2.55 12.54 -0.64
CA PHE A 192 1.77 13.24 -1.66
C PHE A 192 1.32 14.65 -1.26
N LEU A 193 1.20 14.96 0.03
CA LEU A 193 0.97 16.31 0.52
C LEU A 193 2.25 17.17 0.57
N GLY A 194 3.39 16.65 0.13
CA GLY A 194 4.67 17.35 0.15
C GLY A 194 5.30 17.45 1.54
N GLN A 195 4.82 16.64 2.48
CA GLN A 195 5.34 16.51 3.85
C GLN A 195 6.28 15.31 4.00
N GLY A 196 6.65 14.65 2.89
CA GLY A 196 7.47 13.43 2.85
C GLY A 196 8.96 13.58 3.18
N HIS A 197 9.37 14.68 3.81
CA HIS A 197 10.75 14.91 4.23
C HIS A 197 11.23 13.86 5.24
N ASP A 198 10.42 13.55 6.26
CA ASP A 198 10.67 12.50 7.26
C ASP A 198 9.49 11.54 7.41
N LEU A 199 9.63 10.37 6.77
CA LEU A 199 8.70 9.25 6.88
C LEU A 199 9.19 8.16 7.85
N LEU A 200 10.37 8.32 8.48
CA LEU A 200 10.98 7.33 9.39
C LEU A 200 10.32 7.39 10.78
N ARG A 201 9.05 6.96 10.82
CA ARG A 201 8.20 7.02 12.00
C ARG A 201 8.28 5.77 12.85
N TRP A 202 8.44 5.98 14.16
CA TRP A 202 8.52 4.89 15.13
C TRP A 202 7.25 4.03 15.18
N VAL A 203 6.05 4.64 15.14
CA VAL A 203 4.80 3.89 15.27
C VAL A 203 4.62 2.86 14.14
N PRO A 204 4.66 3.24 12.84
CA PRO A 204 4.67 2.27 11.74
C PRO A 204 5.76 1.21 11.86
N MET A 205 6.98 1.62 12.20
CA MET A 205 8.12 0.71 12.29
C MET A 205 7.97 -0.34 13.41
N LEU A 206 7.47 0.06 14.57
CA LEU A 206 7.24 -0.85 15.70
C LEU A 206 6.13 -1.84 15.38
N ILE A 207 5.04 -1.39 14.75
CA ILE A 207 3.95 -2.27 14.33
C ILE A 207 4.47 -3.30 13.32
N ALA A 208 5.28 -2.87 12.33
CA ALA A 208 5.87 -3.78 11.35
C ALA A 208 6.80 -4.79 12.01
N ALA A 209 7.79 -4.32 12.77
CA ALA A 209 8.78 -5.19 13.40
C ALA A 209 8.15 -6.22 14.35
N VAL A 210 7.20 -5.81 15.20
CA VAL A 210 6.55 -6.72 16.15
C VAL A 210 5.54 -7.61 15.44
N GLY A 211 4.70 -7.05 14.58
CA GLY A 211 3.67 -7.78 13.86
C GLY A 211 4.25 -8.86 12.95
N ASP A 212 5.22 -8.51 12.12
CA ASP A 212 5.88 -9.45 11.21
C ASP A 212 6.68 -10.50 11.97
N ALA A 213 7.34 -10.13 13.08
CA ALA A 213 8.04 -11.10 13.93
C ALA A 213 7.08 -12.15 14.51
N VAL A 214 5.89 -11.74 14.98
CA VAL A 214 4.88 -12.67 15.49
C VAL A 214 4.37 -13.59 14.37
N ILE A 215 4.04 -13.04 13.20
CA ILE A 215 3.58 -13.81 12.03
C ILE A 215 4.65 -14.83 11.61
N LEU A 216 5.90 -14.40 11.47
CA LEU A 216 7.02 -15.26 11.09
C LEU A 216 7.30 -16.35 12.14
N ALA A 217 7.23 -16.02 13.43
CA ALA A 217 7.43 -16.99 14.52
C ALA A 217 6.34 -18.08 14.51
N MET A 218 5.08 -17.71 14.26
CA MET A 218 3.98 -18.68 14.17
C MET A 218 4.12 -19.60 12.96
N ARG A 219 4.72 -19.12 11.85
CA ARG A 219 4.89 -19.89 10.61
C ARG A 219 6.24 -20.59 10.46
N TRP A 220 7.14 -20.44 11.44
CA TRP A 220 8.54 -20.88 11.36
C TRP A 220 8.69 -22.39 11.09
N LYS A 221 7.75 -23.20 11.56
CA LYS A 221 7.81 -24.67 11.48
C LYS A 221 7.24 -25.26 10.18
N GLU A 222 6.51 -24.48 9.38
CA GLU A 222 5.90 -24.98 8.13
C GLU A 222 6.59 -24.42 6.89
N ASN A 223 6.56 -23.10 6.75
CA ASN A 223 7.19 -22.40 5.64
C ASN A 223 7.37 -20.92 6.01
N VAL A 224 8.61 -20.49 6.14
CA VAL A 224 8.93 -19.09 6.42
C VAL A 224 8.66 -18.29 5.15
N ASN A 225 7.85 -17.23 5.25
CA ASN A 225 7.69 -16.30 4.14
C ASN A 225 8.98 -15.47 3.99
N THR A 226 9.92 -15.97 3.19
CA THR A 226 11.23 -15.35 2.96
C THR A 226 11.12 -13.93 2.39
N PHE A 227 10.07 -13.65 1.61
CA PHE A 227 9.84 -12.32 1.06
C PHE A 227 9.55 -11.31 2.17
N VAL A 228 8.58 -11.61 3.04
CA VAL A 228 8.25 -10.74 4.18
C VAL A 228 9.43 -10.64 5.14
N LEU A 229 10.13 -11.74 5.42
CA LEU A 229 11.34 -11.72 6.26
C LEU A 229 12.41 -10.77 5.71
N LEU A 230 12.71 -10.84 4.41
CA LEU A 230 13.70 -9.99 3.76
C LEU A 230 13.32 -8.52 3.87
N PHE A 231 12.07 -8.17 3.56
CA PHE A 231 11.63 -6.79 3.59
C PHE A 231 11.44 -6.25 5.00
N ALA A 232 11.05 -7.08 5.98
CA ALA A 232 11.02 -6.69 7.38
C ALA A 232 12.43 -6.33 7.89
N ILE A 233 13.44 -7.18 7.61
CA ILE A 233 14.83 -6.89 7.96
C ILE A 233 15.32 -5.64 7.25
N LEU A 234 15.07 -5.52 5.94
CA LEU A 234 15.51 -4.37 5.16
C LEU A 234 14.85 -3.07 5.66
N SER A 235 13.56 -3.11 6.01
CA SER A 235 12.86 -1.98 6.63
C SER A 235 13.49 -1.56 7.95
N VAL A 236 13.84 -2.50 8.83
CA VAL A 236 14.54 -2.21 10.10
C VAL A 236 15.89 -1.54 9.84
N VAL A 237 16.68 -2.09 8.91
CA VAL A 237 18.03 -1.58 8.59
C VAL A 237 17.95 -0.17 8.00
N VAL A 238 17.12 0.02 6.98
CA VAL A 238 16.92 1.34 6.34
C VAL A 238 16.34 2.33 7.35
N PHE A 239 15.45 1.90 8.24
CA PHE A 239 14.96 2.76 9.31
C PHE A 239 16.09 3.23 10.22
N ALA A 240 16.86 2.29 10.79
CA ALA A 240 17.92 2.60 11.73
C ALA A 240 19.00 3.50 11.12
N VAL A 241 19.46 3.18 9.91
CA VAL A 241 20.43 4.01 9.18
C VAL A 241 19.84 5.39 8.89
N GLY A 242 18.59 5.46 8.42
CA GLY A 242 17.89 6.71 8.15
C GLY A 242 17.81 7.61 9.38
N LYS A 243 17.45 7.08 10.56
CA LYS A 243 17.41 7.87 11.81
C LYS A 243 18.75 8.52 12.13
N VAL A 244 19.86 7.81 11.92
CA VAL A 244 21.21 8.37 12.13
C VAL A 244 21.52 9.47 11.11
N LEU A 245 21.28 9.20 9.82
CA LEU A 245 21.55 10.16 8.75
C LEU A 245 20.72 11.45 8.89
N PHE A 246 19.45 11.32 9.29
CA PHE A 246 18.52 12.44 9.44
C PHE A 246 18.88 13.28 10.67
N ALA A 247 19.24 12.64 11.79
CA ALA A 247 19.70 13.34 12.98
C ALA A 247 21.00 14.12 12.74
N ALA A 248 21.87 13.60 11.87
CA ALA A 248 23.12 14.26 11.48
C ALA A 248 22.96 15.22 10.29
N GLN A 249 21.76 15.34 9.71
CA GLN A 249 21.46 16.18 8.52
C GLN A 249 22.43 15.94 7.35
N LEU A 250 22.83 14.68 7.15
CA LEU A 250 23.83 14.29 6.15
C LEU A 250 23.25 14.12 4.72
N LEU A 251 21.96 14.43 4.53
CA LEU A 251 21.18 14.24 3.30
C LEU A 251 20.37 15.51 3.01
#